data_AF-A0A965HWA4-F1
#
_entry.id   AF-A0A965HWA4-F1
#
_cell.length_a   1.000
_cell.length_b   1.000
_cell.length_c   1.000
_cell.angle_alpha   90.00
_cell.angle_beta   90.00
_cell.angle_gamma   90.00
#
_symmetry.space_group_name_H-M   'P 1'
#
loop_
_entity.id
_entity.type
_entity.pdbx_description
1 polymer ?
#
loop_
_entity_poly.entity_id
_entity_poly.type
_entity_poly.pdbx_seq_one_letter_code
_entity_poly.pdbx_strand_id
1 'polypeptide(L)'
;MTILSDLTAPKRLAIVGASDNPTRIGGRPMSYMLKPEFKGICYPVNPNRETIQGVTSYPSLKALPDDIDFAIIAVPAAQVAGQVRDAAEKGAKALGVLRVGQGSSAKPVDPSAGLSPKQLYEKAQGFLTKGREFEKAVELLQIFVGRYPKHKLAPNAHYWLGRAYFVRQEFRKASFSFAEGLQKFPKSPKASANLLNLGMAFLRLGKRRDACTTWGQLSVAYPKASDAIKRRVERERKKAKCL
;
A
#
# COMPACT_ATOMS: atom_id res chain seq x y z
N MET A 1 32.17 13.75 -12.88
CA MET A 1 31.36 13.14 -11.81
C MET A 1 30.07 13.94 -11.72
N THR A 2 28.93 13.37 -12.10
CA THR A 2 27.64 14.09 -12.12
C THR A 2 26.87 13.80 -10.85
N ILE A 3 26.24 14.81 -10.25
CA ILE A 3 25.43 14.72 -9.01
C ILE A 3 24.43 13.55 -9.02
N LEU A 4 23.94 13.13 -10.19
CA LEU A 4 23.01 11.99 -10.33
C LEU A 4 23.61 10.61 -10.02
N SER A 5 24.92 10.38 -10.28
CA SER A 5 25.54 9.07 -10.00
C SER A 5 25.68 8.84 -8.49
N ASP A 6 25.98 9.90 -7.74
CA ASP A 6 26.13 9.87 -6.29
C ASP A 6 24.77 9.62 -5.59
N LEU A 7 23.66 9.90 -6.27
CA LEU A 7 22.30 9.63 -5.78
C LEU A 7 21.82 8.19 -6.07
N THR A 8 22.34 7.55 -7.13
CA THR A 8 21.79 6.30 -7.66
C THR A 8 22.60 5.06 -7.26
N ALA A 9 23.86 5.22 -6.84
CA ALA A 9 24.71 4.12 -6.40
C ALA A 9 25.76 4.58 -5.35
N PRO A 10 25.35 4.92 -4.12
CA PRO A 10 26.30 5.32 -3.07
C PRO A 10 27.23 4.16 -2.69
N LYS A 11 28.51 4.46 -2.51
CA LYS A 11 29.50 3.48 -2.05
C LYS A 11 29.46 3.33 -0.53
N ARG A 12 29.16 4.39 0.21
CA ARG A 12 29.13 4.40 1.68
C ARG A 12 27.95 5.22 2.19
N LEU A 13 26.92 4.50 2.59
CA LEU A 13 25.64 5.03 3.05
C LEU A 13 25.55 4.96 4.57
N ALA A 14 25.13 6.03 5.24
CA ALA A 14 24.68 5.97 6.63
C ALA A 14 23.15 6.01 6.75
N ILE A 15 22.59 5.27 7.71
CA ILE A 15 21.17 5.36 8.08
C ILE A 15 21.06 5.84 9.52
N VAL A 16 20.71 7.12 9.70
CA VAL A 16 20.51 7.74 11.01
C VAL A 16 19.10 7.48 11.50
N GLY A 17 18.98 6.92 12.72
CA GLY A 17 17.71 6.42 13.24
C GLY A 17 17.42 4.99 12.77
N ALA A 18 18.46 4.21 12.46
CA ALA A 18 18.34 2.82 12.05
C ALA A 18 17.63 1.97 13.12
N SER A 19 16.91 0.93 12.71
CA SER A 19 16.10 0.09 13.60
C SER A 19 16.17 -1.38 13.21
N ASP A 20 16.21 -2.27 14.20
CA ASP A 20 16.05 -3.72 14.01
C ASP A 20 14.70 -4.10 13.41
N ASN A 21 13.68 -3.28 13.64
CA ASN A 21 12.35 -3.57 13.10
C ASN A 21 12.28 -3.10 11.63
N PRO A 22 12.21 -4.02 10.64
CA PRO A 22 12.24 -3.69 9.22
C PRO A 22 10.98 -2.95 8.74
N THR A 23 9.96 -2.83 9.59
CA THR A 23 8.74 -2.07 9.29
C THR A 23 8.83 -0.61 9.74
N ARG A 24 9.78 -0.27 10.62
CA ARG A 24 10.01 1.11 11.08
C ARG A 24 10.72 1.93 10.00
N ILE A 25 10.57 3.25 10.06
CA ILE A 25 11.07 4.18 9.04
C ILE A 25 12.58 4.06 8.78
N GLY A 26 13.40 3.88 9.82
CA GLY A 26 14.84 3.65 9.67
C GLY A 26 15.24 2.18 9.54
N GLY A 27 14.34 1.23 9.83
CA GLY A 27 14.61 -0.20 9.64
C GLY A 27 14.31 -0.70 8.23
N ARG A 28 13.33 -0.09 7.55
CA ARG A 28 12.97 -0.49 6.19
C ARG A 28 14.09 -0.25 5.17
N PRO A 29 14.75 0.93 5.11
CA PRO A 29 15.90 1.13 4.23
C PRO A 29 17.03 0.16 4.54
N MET A 30 17.30 -0.10 5.82
CA MET A 30 18.32 -1.07 6.23
C MET A 30 18.06 -2.46 5.61
N SER A 31 16.81 -2.94 5.66
CA SER A 31 16.43 -4.24 5.07
C SER A 31 16.62 -4.33 3.55
N TYR A 32 16.70 -3.19 2.86
CA TYR A 32 16.99 -3.14 1.42
C TYR A 32 18.49 -3.10 1.16
N MET A 33 19.25 -2.38 1.98
CA MET A 33 20.71 -2.26 1.85
C MET A 33 21.44 -3.54 2.23
N LEU A 34 20.82 -4.43 3.01
CA LEU A 34 21.37 -5.74 3.33
C LEU A 34 21.24 -6.78 2.20
N LYS A 35 20.51 -6.46 1.13
CA LYS A 35 20.28 -7.41 0.05
C LYS A 35 21.45 -7.40 -0.95
N PRO A 36 21.70 -8.50 -1.66
CA PRO A 36 22.84 -8.63 -2.58
C PRO A 36 22.88 -7.59 -3.72
N GLU A 37 21.78 -6.93 -4.03
CA GLU A 37 21.67 -5.90 -5.06
C GLU A 37 22.38 -4.61 -4.66
N PHE A 38 22.46 -4.31 -3.36
CA PHE A 38 23.26 -3.18 -2.87
C PHE A 38 24.72 -3.60 -2.75
N LYS A 39 25.60 -2.90 -3.46
CA LYS A 39 27.05 -3.20 -3.50
C LYS A 39 27.90 -2.26 -2.64
N GLY A 40 27.27 -1.26 -2.02
CA GLY A 40 27.96 -0.33 -1.12
C GLY A 40 28.02 -0.84 0.32
N ILE A 41 28.66 -0.06 1.18
CA ILE A 41 28.68 -0.26 2.63
C ILE A 41 27.53 0.54 3.25
N CYS A 42 26.79 -0.09 4.15
CA CYS A 42 25.71 0.55 4.90
C CYS A 42 26.06 0.60 6.39
N TYR A 43 26.19 1.81 6.94
CA TYR A 43 26.44 2.06 8.36
C TYR A 43 25.12 2.41 9.08
N PRO A 44 24.62 1.54 9.96
CA PRO A 44 23.53 1.90 10.87
C PRO A 44 24.03 2.91 11.91
N VAL A 45 23.25 3.97 12.16
CA VAL A 45 23.53 4.94 13.21
C VAL A 45 22.36 4.96 14.21
N ASN A 46 22.63 4.48 15.42
CA ASN A 46 21.70 4.43 16.54
C ASN A 46 22.45 4.48 17.89
N PRO A 47 22.22 5.50 18.75
CA PRO A 47 22.92 5.63 20.04
C PRO A 47 22.55 4.57 21.08
N ASN A 48 21.47 3.82 20.88
CA ASN A 48 20.91 2.90 21.89
C ASN A 48 21.10 1.41 21.52
N ARG A 49 21.83 1.12 20.45
CA ARG A 49 21.97 -0.22 19.87
C ARG A 49 23.37 -0.41 19.31
N GLU A 50 24.05 -1.47 19.76
CA GLU A 50 25.37 -1.88 19.24
C GLU A 50 25.28 -2.59 17.89
N THR A 51 24.14 -3.22 17.60
CA THR A 51 23.85 -3.84 16.30
C THR A 51 22.45 -3.47 15.83
N ILE A 52 22.28 -3.42 14.51
CA ILE A 52 20.99 -3.23 13.83
C ILE A 52 20.92 -4.22 12.67
N GLN A 53 19.91 -5.09 12.69
CA GLN A 53 19.68 -6.14 11.68
C GLN A 53 20.94 -6.97 11.40
N GLY A 54 21.71 -7.27 12.45
CA GLY A 54 22.93 -8.06 12.39
C GLY A 54 24.20 -7.32 11.95
N VAL A 55 24.12 -6.01 11.70
CA VAL A 55 25.29 -5.17 11.35
C VAL A 55 25.66 -4.28 12.53
N THR A 56 26.96 -4.08 12.76
CA THR A 56 27.48 -3.14 13.76
C THR A 56 26.89 -1.75 13.56
N SER A 57 26.32 -1.21 14.63
CA SER A 57 25.68 0.11 14.67
C SER A 57 26.58 1.08 15.43
N TYR A 58 26.60 2.33 14.97
CA TYR A 58 27.43 3.38 15.52
C TYR A 58 26.56 4.40 16.27
N PRO A 59 27.04 4.98 17.38
CA PRO A 59 26.21 5.87 18.19
C PRO A 59 25.93 7.22 17.52
N SER A 60 26.77 7.64 16.57
CA SER A 60 26.63 8.88 15.81
C SER A 60 27.34 8.79 14.46
N LEU A 61 27.05 9.73 13.55
CA LEU A 61 27.77 9.87 12.28
C LEU A 61 29.27 10.16 12.49
N LYS A 62 29.62 10.88 13.57
CA LYS A 62 31.01 11.20 13.92
C LYS A 62 31.81 9.99 14.36
N ALA A 63 31.14 8.95 14.85
CA ALA A 63 31.78 7.69 15.26
C ALA A 63 32.01 6.72 14.10
N LEU A 64 31.60 7.06 12.87
CA LEU A 64 31.82 6.21 11.71
C LEU A 64 33.32 6.09 11.38
N PRO A 65 33.79 4.90 11.01
CA PRO A 65 35.20 4.66 10.71
C PRO A 65 35.65 5.36 9.42
N ASP A 66 34.72 5.55 8.48
CA ASP A 66 34.96 6.10 7.16
C ASP A 66 34.02 7.27 6.87
N ASP A 67 34.42 8.11 5.91
CA ASP A 67 33.53 9.13 5.34
C ASP A 67 32.47 8.50 4.44
N ILE A 68 31.30 9.11 4.42
CA ILE A 68 30.10 8.64 3.71
C ILE A 68 29.84 9.51 2.48
N ASP A 69 29.19 8.96 1.46
CA ASP A 69 28.75 9.74 0.28
C ASP A 69 27.24 10.03 0.30
N PHE A 70 26.46 9.29 1.09
CA PHE A 70 25.04 9.51 1.27
C PHE A 70 24.59 9.26 2.71
N ALA A 71 23.60 10.01 3.21
CA ALA A 71 22.92 9.67 4.45
C ALA A 71 21.38 9.66 4.32
N ILE A 72 20.75 8.65 4.91
CA ILE A 72 19.32 8.61 5.15
C ILE A 72 19.05 9.07 6.58
N ILE A 73 18.27 10.15 6.75
CA ILE A 73 17.94 10.73 8.05
C ILE A 73 16.51 10.36 8.41
N ALA A 74 16.36 9.46 9.39
CA ALA A 74 15.09 8.90 9.84
C ALA A 74 14.86 9.15 11.35
N VAL A 75 15.10 10.38 11.79
CA VAL A 75 14.97 10.84 13.19
C VAL A 75 13.83 11.85 13.35
N PRO A 76 13.38 12.16 14.59
CA PRO A 76 12.39 13.22 14.82
C PRO A 76 12.81 14.57 14.23
N ALA A 77 11.82 15.38 13.83
CA ALA A 77 12.06 16.64 13.13
C ALA A 77 13.04 17.58 13.84
N ALA A 78 13.01 17.63 15.17
CA ALA A 78 13.90 18.45 15.99
C ALA A 78 15.39 18.08 15.85
N GLN A 79 15.70 16.83 15.49
CA GLN A 79 17.09 16.35 15.36
C GLN A 79 17.63 16.47 13.94
N VAL A 80 16.76 16.68 12.94
CA VAL A 80 17.14 16.65 11.52
C VAL A 80 18.25 17.66 11.21
N ALA A 81 18.13 18.90 11.67
CA ALA A 81 19.12 19.94 11.36
C ALA A 81 20.53 19.59 11.86
N GLY A 82 20.65 18.98 13.05
CA GLY A 82 21.93 18.52 13.57
C GLY A 82 22.50 17.37 12.73
N GLN A 83 21.67 16.38 12.40
CA GLN A 83 22.10 15.23 11.60
C GLN A 83 22.50 15.61 10.16
N VAL A 84 21.88 16.63 9.58
CA VAL A 84 22.28 17.17 8.27
C VAL A 84 23.69 17.77 8.35
N ARG A 85 24.01 18.53 9.40
CA ARG A 85 25.35 19.11 9.59
C ARG A 85 26.39 18.03 9.81
N ASP A 86 26.13 17.09 10.72
CA ASP A 86 27.04 15.98 10.99
C ASP A 86 27.29 15.12 9.74
N ALA A 87 26.27 14.91 8.90
CA ALA A 87 26.43 14.17 7.65
C ALA A 87 27.28 14.92 6.63
N ALA A 88 27.08 16.25 6.50
CA ALA A 88 27.91 17.09 5.65
C ALA A 88 29.38 17.11 6.11
N GLU A 89 29.62 17.21 7.44
CA GLU A 89 30.96 17.09 8.03
C GLU A 89 31.60 15.73 7.74
N LYS A 90 30.81 14.67 7.66
CA LYS A 90 31.27 13.30 7.33
C LYS A 90 31.35 13.01 5.83
N GLY A 91 31.28 14.04 4.99
CA GLY A 91 31.50 13.94 3.55
C GLY A 91 30.27 13.60 2.70
N ALA A 92 29.08 13.51 3.31
CA ALA A 92 27.86 13.18 2.57
C ALA A 92 27.59 14.23 1.48
N LYS A 93 27.46 13.77 0.23
CA LYS A 93 27.20 14.62 -0.94
C LYS A 93 25.72 14.78 -1.22
N ALA A 94 24.91 13.84 -0.72
CA ALA A 94 23.46 13.85 -0.84
C ALA A 94 22.80 13.25 0.41
N LEU A 95 21.54 13.65 0.63
CA LEU A 95 20.76 13.28 1.82
C LEU A 95 19.33 12.89 1.43
N GLY A 96 18.83 11.82 2.04
CA GLY A 96 17.43 11.43 2.00
C GLY A 96 16.78 11.60 3.36
N VAL A 97 15.91 12.61 3.54
CA VAL A 97 15.18 12.80 4.81
C VAL A 97 13.86 12.05 4.76
N LEU A 98 13.71 11.03 5.61
CA LEU A 98 12.48 10.27 5.71
C LEU A 98 11.60 10.84 6.82
N ARG A 99 10.52 11.52 6.43
CA ARG A 99 9.48 11.92 7.37
C ARG A 99 8.49 10.79 7.61
N VAL A 100 8.22 10.50 8.88
CA VAL A 100 7.02 9.76 9.28
C VAL A 100 5.84 10.72 9.05
N GLY A 101 4.97 10.42 8.08
CA GLY A 101 3.61 10.96 8.13
C GLY A 101 2.97 10.46 9.43
N GLN A 102 2.37 11.33 10.24
CA GLN A 102 1.83 11.00 11.56
C GLN A 102 0.90 9.77 11.51
N GLY A 103 1.46 8.57 11.70
CA GLY A 103 0.74 7.37 12.06
C GLY A 103 0.90 7.23 13.56
N SER A 104 -0.19 7.47 14.30
CA SER A 104 -0.23 7.41 15.76
C SER A 104 0.55 6.21 16.30
N SER A 105 1.36 6.45 17.33
CA SER A 105 2.14 5.47 18.09
C SER A 105 1.29 4.52 18.96
N ALA A 106 -0.02 4.42 18.71
CA ALA A 106 -0.84 3.38 19.31
C ALA A 106 -0.41 2.02 18.72
N LYS A 107 -0.23 1.00 19.57
CA LYS A 107 -0.28 -0.39 19.09
C LYS A 107 -1.52 -0.52 18.19
N PRO A 108 -1.45 -1.14 17.01
CA PRO A 108 -2.63 -1.33 16.18
C PRO A 108 -3.70 -2.03 17.01
N VAL A 109 -4.74 -1.30 17.42
CA VAL A 109 -5.90 -1.90 18.06
C VAL A 109 -6.60 -2.63 16.93
N ASP A 110 -6.72 -3.97 17.03
CA ASP A 110 -7.46 -4.74 16.04
C ASP A 110 -8.88 -4.16 15.96
N PRO A 111 -9.24 -3.50 14.85
CA PRO A 111 -10.51 -2.78 14.75
C PRO A 111 -11.70 -3.74 14.65
N SER A 112 -11.42 -5.05 14.55
CA SER A 112 -12.37 -6.17 14.60
C SER A 112 -12.49 -6.86 15.96
N ALA A 113 -11.68 -6.48 16.96
CA ALA A 113 -11.67 -7.12 18.28
C ALA A 113 -13.08 -7.15 18.91
N GLY A 114 -13.50 -8.34 19.34
CA GLY A 114 -14.82 -8.56 19.97
C GLY A 114 -16.02 -8.52 19.02
N LEU A 115 -15.84 -8.30 17.71
CA LEU A 115 -16.94 -8.25 16.74
C LEU A 115 -17.20 -9.62 16.11
N SER A 116 -18.47 -10.03 16.08
CA SER A 116 -18.92 -11.12 15.21
C SER A 116 -18.73 -10.74 13.73
N PRO A 117 -18.69 -11.71 12.79
CA PRO A 117 -18.63 -11.41 11.36
C PRO A 117 -19.72 -10.44 10.90
N LYS A 118 -20.96 -10.64 11.38
CA LYS A 118 -22.09 -9.77 11.05
C LYS A 118 -21.84 -8.33 11.51
N GLN A 119 -21.46 -8.14 12.78
CA GLN A 119 -21.18 -6.81 13.34
C GLN A 119 -19.99 -6.14 12.66
N LEU A 120 -18.93 -6.90 12.35
CA LEU A 120 -17.78 -6.39 11.61
C LEU A 120 -18.18 -5.84 10.24
N TYR A 121 -18.98 -6.61 9.50
CA TYR A 121 -19.49 -6.21 8.19
C TYR A 121 -20.44 -4.99 8.29
N GLU A 122 -21.37 -4.99 9.25
CA GLU A 122 -22.30 -3.87 9.47
C GLU A 122 -21.56 -2.58 9.86
N LYS A 123 -20.54 -2.68 10.72
CA LYS A 123 -19.67 -1.55 11.08
C LYS A 123 -18.95 -1.00 9.84
N ALA A 124 -18.44 -1.88 8.98
CA ALA A 124 -17.82 -1.47 7.72
C ALA A 124 -18.81 -0.77 6.78
N GLN A 125 -20.05 -1.27 6.69
CA GLN A 125 -21.11 -0.61 5.92
C GLN A 125 -21.46 0.78 6.49
N GLY A 126 -21.48 0.93 7.82
CA GLY A 126 -21.69 2.22 8.47
C GLY A 126 -20.69 3.28 8.02
N PHE A 127 -19.41 2.91 7.88
CA PHE A 127 -18.37 3.81 7.35
C PHE A 127 -18.58 4.17 5.88
N LEU A 128 -19.13 3.26 5.06
CA LEU A 128 -19.43 3.54 3.65
C LEU A 128 -20.56 4.55 3.47
N THR A 129 -21.59 4.51 4.30
CA THR A 129 -22.82 5.30 4.10
C THR A 129 -22.88 6.57 4.94
N LYS A 130 -22.55 6.48 6.23
CA LYS A 130 -22.75 7.60 7.18
C LYS A 130 -21.52 8.51 7.26
N GLY A 131 -20.35 7.91 7.46
CA GLY A 131 -19.10 8.67 7.62
C GLY A 131 -18.44 9.06 6.29
N ARG A 132 -18.71 8.31 5.20
CA ARG A 132 -17.89 8.33 3.98
C ARG A 132 -16.39 8.13 4.29
N GLU A 133 -16.12 7.41 5.37
CA GLU A 133 -14.77 7.10 5.88
C GLU A 133 -14.29 5.82 5.21
N PHE A 134 -14.02 5.90 3.91
CA PHE A 134 -13.69 4.75 3.08
C PHE A 134 -12.42 4.03 3.55
N GLU A 135 -11.49 4.75 4.16
CA GLU A 135 -10.31 4.22 4.85
C GLU A 135 -10.68 3.15 5.87
N LYS A 136 -11.54 3.49 6.82
CA LYS A 136 -11.97 2.60 7.91
C LYS A 136 -12.83 1.46 7.37
N ALA A 137 -13.66 1.73 6.36
CA ALA A 137 -14.44 0.69 5.69
C ALA A 137 -13.54 -0.36 5.01
N VAL A 138 -12.51 0.09 4.28
CA VAL A 138 -11.53 -0.80 3.63
C VAL A 138 -10.87 -1.70 4.65
N GLU A 139 -10.39 -1.14 5.76
CA GLU A 139 -9.70 -1.90 6.81
C GLU A 139 -10.57 -3.04 7.35
N LEU A 140 -11.81 -2.75 7.75
CA LEU A 140 -12.72 -3.77 8.26
C LEU A 140 -13.13 -4.80 7.20
N LEU A 141 -13.32 -4.38 5.94
CA LEU A 141 -13.65 -5.28 4.85
C LEU A 141 -12.50 -6.20 4.47
N GLN A 142 -11.25 -5.71 4.50
CA GLN A 142 -10.06 -6.53 4.30
C GLN A 142 -9.95 -7.62 5.38
N ILE A 143 -10.16 -7.25 6.65
CA ILE A 143 -10.20 -8.22 7.75
C ILE A 143 -11.31 -9.25 7.50
N PHE A 144 -12.50 -8.80 7.11
CA PHE A 144 -13.64 -9.68 6.87
C PHE A 144 -13.34 -10.72 5.78
N VAL A 145 -12.87 -10.29 4.61
CA VAL A 145 -12.62 -11.21 3.48
C VAL A 145 -11.45 -12.17 3.74
N GLY A 146 -10.48 -11.75 4.56
CA GLY A 146 -9.36 -12.59 4.97
C GLY A 146 -9.74 -13.63 6.03
N ARG A 147 -10.47 -13.21 7.07
CA ARG A 147 -10.80 -14.06 8.23
C ARG A 147 -12.04 -14.92 8.03
N TYR A 148 -12.99 -14.46 7.21
CA TYR A 148 -14.28 -15.12 7.01
C TYR A 148 -14.58 -15.41 5.53
N PRO A 149 -13.66 -16.05 4.78
CA PRO A 149 -13.79 -16.21 3.33
C PRO A 149 -14.97 -17.10 2.92
N LYS A 150 -15.47 -17.97 3.81
CA LYS A 150 -16.61 -18.86 3.56
C LYS A 150 -17.95 -18.32 4.08
N HIS A 151 -17.95 -17.15 4.72
CA HIS A 151 -19.17 -16.59 5.32
C HIS A 151 -20.16 -16.13 4.25
N LYS A 152 -21.48 -16.23 4.53
CA LYS A 152 -22.56 -15.83 3.60
C LYS A 152 -22.48 -14.38 3.10
N LEU A 153 -21.79 -13.51 3.83
CA LEU A 153 -21.57 -12.10 3.48
C LEU A 153 -20.27 -11.86 2.70
N ALA A 154 -19.39 -12.85 2.52
CA ALA A 154 -18.13 -12.69 1.81
C ALA A 154 -18.29 -12.17 0.37
N PRO A 155 -19.27 -12.63 -0.45
CA PRO A 155 -19.49 -12.04 -1.77
C PRO A 155 -19.84 -10.56 -1.72
N ASN A 156 -20.64 -10.14 -0.72
CA ASN A 156 -20.98 -8.73 -0.52
C ASN A 156 -19.76 -7.93 -0.03
N ALA A 157 -18.95 -8.51 0.85
CA ALA A 157 -17.75 -7.86 1.38
C ALA A 157 -16.72 -7.57 0.29
N HIS A 158 -16.45 -8.52 -0.63
CA HIS A 158 -15.56 -8.27 -1.77
C HIS A 158 -16.09 -7.15 -2.69
N TYR A 159 -17.40 -7.14 -2.97
CA TYR A 159 -18.03 -6.09 -3.76
C TYR A 159 -17.84 -4.71 -3.10
N TRP A 160 -18.13 -4.60 -1.80
CA TRP A 160 -17.99 -3.34 -1.08
C TRP A 160 -16.52 -2.93 -0.92
N LEU A 161 -15.60 -3.87 -0.76
CA LEU A 161 -14.16 -3.60 -0.68
C LEU A 161 -13.66 -2.98 -2.00
N GLY A 162 -14.01 -3.60 -3.13
CA GLY A 162 -13.68 -3.06 -4.44
C GLY A 162 -14.30 -1.68 -4.67
N ARG A 163 -15.56 -1.47 -4.26
CA ARG A 163 -16.24 -0.16 -4.36
C ARG A 163 -15.56 0.90 -3.49
N ALA A 164 -15.15 0.55 -2.28
CA ALA A 164 -14.45 1.46 -1.37
C ALA A 164 -13.10 1.89 -1.97
N TYR A 165 -12.29 0.94 -2.46
CA TYR A 165 -11.06 1.27 -3.18
C TYR A 165 -11.30 2.14 -4.42
N PHE A 166 -12.36 1.86 -5.18
CA PHE A 166 -12.68 2.62 -6.38
C PHE A 166 -12.98 4.10 -6.05
N VAL A 167 -13.74 4.37 -5.00
CA VAL A 167 -14.04 5.74 -4.55
C VAL A 167 -12.77 6.46 -4.09
N ARG A 168 -11.86 5.73 -3.44
CA ARG A 168 -10.53 6.22 -3.04
C ARG A 168 -9.53 6.36 -4.20
N GLN A 169 -9.96 6.12 -5.44
CA GLN A 169 -9.12 6.15 -6.64
C GLN A 169 -7.99 5.11 -6.66
N GLU A 170 -8.06 4.10 -5.79
CA GLU A 170 -7.13 2.98 -5.73
C GLU A 170 -7.53 1.90 -6.76
N PHE A 171 -7.62 2.28 -8.04
CA PHE A 171 -8.25 1.46 -9.09
C PHE A 171 -7.60 0.09 -9.26
N ARG A 172 -6.28 -0.01 -9.05
CA ARG A 172 -5.58 -1.30 -9.08
C ARG A 172 -6.08 -2.23 -7.98
N LYS A 173 -6.19 -1.77 -6.73
CA LYS A 173 -6.73 -2.57 -5.62
C LYS A 173 -8.20 -2.90 -5.84
N ALA A 174 -8.98 -1.93 -6.34
CA ALA A 174 -10.38 -2.16 -6.71
C ALA A 174 -10.51 -3.30 -7.73
N SER A 175 -9.68 -3.29 -8.79
CA SER A 175 -9.69 -4.35 -9.81
C SER A 175 -9.40 -5.73 -9.21
N PHE A 176 -8.42 -5.84 -8.32
CA PHE A 176 -8.13 -7.11 -7.64
C PHE A 176 -9.30 -7.58 -6.78
N SER A 177 -9.90 -6.70 -5.97
CA SER A 177 -11.04 -7.09 -5.11
C SER A 177 -12.27 -7.53 -5.91
N PHE A 178 -12.57 -6.86 -7.03
CA PHE A 178 -13.68 -7.26 -7.90
C PHE A 178 -13.39 -8.59 -8.61
N ALA A 179 -12.18 -8.77 -9.14
CA ALA A 179 -11.77 -10.00 -9.80
C ALA A 179 -11.77 -11.20 -8.83
N GLU A 180 -11.28 -11.01 -7.61
CA GLU A 180 -11.29 -12.04 -6.56
C GLU A 180 -12.74 -12.40 -6.17
N GLY A 181 -13.61 -11.41 -6.03
CA GLY A 181 -15.04 -11.63 -5.77
C GLY A 181 -15.73 -12.43 -6.90
N LEU A 182 -15.35 -12.21 -8.16
CA LEU A 182 -15.83 -12.98 -9.31
C LEU A 182 -15.30 -14.41 -9.30
N GLN A 183 -13.99 -14.57 -9.06
CA GLN A 183 -13.33 -15.87 -9.08
C GLN A 183 -13.85 -16.78 -7.94
N LYS A 184 -13.96 -16.24 -6.73
CA LYS A 184 -14.41 -17.00 -5.56
C LYS A 184 -15.92 -17.20 -5.51
N PHE A 185 -16.70 -16.23 -6.00
CA PHE A 185 -18.16 -16.25 -5.90
C PHE A 185 -18.86 -16.00 -7.24
N PRO A 186 -18.57 -16.82 -8.28
CA PRO A 186 -19.04 -16.57 -9.64
C PRO A 186 -20.56 -16.63 -9.76
N LYS A 187 -21.26 -17.36 -8.88
CA LYS A 187 -22.73 -17.48 -8.89
C LYS A 187 -23.43 -16.52 -7.92
N SER A 188 -22.69 -15.66 -7.23
CA SER A 188 -23.29 -14.76 -6.22
C SER A 188 -24.16 -13.68 -6.86
N PRO A 189 -25.16 -13.14 -6.13
CA PRO A 189 -25.93 -11.97 -6.57
C PRO A 189 -25.09 -10.72 -6.88
N LYS A 190 -23.82 -10.67 -6.44
CA LYS A 190 -22.88 -9.57 -6.69
C LYS A 190 -21.94 -9.82 -7.86
N ALA A 191 -21.95 -10.99 -8.48
CA ALA A 191 -21.00 -11.34 -9.54
C ALA A 191 -21.13 -10.40 -10.75
N SER A 192 -22.34 -10.20 -11.30
CA SER A 192 -22.56 -9.26 -12.42
C SER A 192 -22.18 -7.81 -12.09
N ALA A 193 -22.41 -7.38 -10.83
CA ALA A 193 -22.00 -6.06 -10.36
C ALA A 193 -20.47 -5.95 -10.24
N ASN A 194 -19.79 -6.99 -9.75
CA ASN A 194 -18.32 -7.04 -9.73
C ASN A 194 -17.75 -6.97 -11.15
N LEU A 195 -18.32 -7.69 -12.13
CA LEU A 195 -17.86 -7.65 -13.52
C LEU A 195 -17.97 -6.24 -14.11
N LEU A 196 -19.11 -5.58 -13.93
CA LEU A 196 -19.30 -4.19 -14.34
C LEU A 196 -18.22 -3.28 -13.73
N ASN A 197 -18.00 -3.36 -12.41
CA ASN A 197 -17.08 -2.47 -11.72
C ASN A 197 -15.60 -2.84 -11.97
N LEU A 198 -15.28 -4.10 -12.28
CA LEU A 198 -13.96 -4.50 -12.76
C LEU A 198 -13.62 -3.82 -14.08
N GLY A 199 -14.55 -3.82 -15.04
CA GLY A 199 -14.37 -3.08 -16.29
C GLY A 199 -14.22 -1.58 -16.06
N MET A 200 -14.98 -1.00 -15.13
CA MET A 200 -14.81 0.42 -14.74
C MET A 200 -13.41 0.67 -14.17
N ALA A 201 -12.90 -0.23 -13.33
CA ALA A 201 -11.56 -0.11 -12.75
C ALA A 201 -10.48 -0.19 -13.83
N PHE A 202 -10.59 -1.09 -14.79
CA PHE A 202 -9.69 -1.15 -15.94
C PHE A 202 -9.70 0.13 -16.77
N LEU A 203 -10.88 0.70 -17.02
CA LEU A 203 -10.98 1.96 -17.75
C LEU A 203 -10.25 3.10 -17.02
N ARG A 204 -10.40 3.19 -15.68
CA ARG A 204 -9.69 4.17 -14.85
C ARG A 204 -8.18 3.94 -14.79
N LEU A 205 -7.72 2.73 -15.09
CA LEU A 205 -6.29 2.39 -15.23
C LEU A 205 -5.75 2.63 -16.64
N GLY A 206 -6.53 3.20 -17.56
CA GLY A 206 -6.15 3.37 -18.98
C GLY A 206 -6.20 2.07 -19.79
N LYS A 207 -6.62 0.96 -19.19
CA LYS A 207 -6.69 -0.37 -19.81
C LYS A 207 -8.00 -0.56 -20.55
N ARG A 208 -8.21 0.26 -21.59
CA ARG A 208 -9.46 0.30 -22.37
C ARG A 208 -9.82 -1.07 -22.97
N ARG A 209 -8.84 -1.78 -23.54
CA ARG A 209 -9.05 -3.12 -24.13
C ARG A 209 -9.56 -4.11 -23.08
N ASP A 210 -8.92 -4.16 -21.92
CA ASP A 210 -9.31 -5.05 -20.81
C ASP A 210 -10.72 -4.72 -20.31
N ALA A 211 -11.07 -3.43 -20.21
CA ALA A 211 -12.42 -2.99 -19.85
C ALA A 211 -13.48 -3.49 -20.85
N CYS A 212 -13.22 -3.31 -22.15
CA CYS A 212 -14.12 -3.75 -23.22
C CYS A 212 -14.31 -5.27 -23.23
N THR A 213 -13.22 -6.04 -23.08
CA THR A 213 -13.28 -7.50 -22.97
C THR A 213 -14.10 -7.93 -21.76
N THR A 214 -13.86 -7.33 -20.59
CA THR A 214 -14.57 -7.64 -19.35
C THR A 214 -16.07 -7.41 -19.50
N TRP A 215 -16.47 -6.27 -20.07
CA TRP A 215 -17.89 -5.96 -20.28
C TRP A 215 -18.55 -6.79 -21.37
N GLY A 216 -17.80 -7.24 -22.38
CA GLY A 216 -18.30 -8.16 -23.41
C GLY A 216 -18.76 -9.50 -22.87
N GLN A 217 -18.22 -9.93 -21.72
CA GLN A 217 -18.58 -11.19 -21.08
C GLN A 217 -19.93 -11.13 -20.33
N LEU A 218 -20.50 -9.95 -20.08
CA LEU A 218 -21.67 -9.82 -19.19
C LEU A 218 -22.87 -10.63 -19.67
N SER A 219 -23.23 -10.53 -20.96
CA SER A 219 -24.43 -11.20 -21.51
C SER A 219 -24.30 -12.72 -21.50
N VAL A 220 -23.08 -13.23 -21.71
CA VAL A 220 -22.79 -14.67 -21.77
C VAL A 220 -22.64 -15.26 -20.36
N ALA A 221 -21.81 -14.64 -19.52
CA ALA A 221 -21.51 -15.15 -18.18
C ALA A 221 -22.66 -14.88 -17.18
N TYR A 222 -23.42 -13.80 -17.38
CA TYR A 222 -24.47 -13.35 -16.45
C TYR A 222 -25.77 -12.95 -17.18
N PRO A 223 -26.43 -13.88 -17.89
CA PRO A 223 -27.65 -13.57 -18.65
C PRO A 223 -28.79 -13.04 -17.75
N LYS A 224 -28.82 -13.48 -16.48
CA LYS A 224 -29.77 -13.04 -15.45
C LYS A 224 -29.38 -11.74 -14.73
N ALA A 225 -28.34 -11.02 -15.19
CA ALA A 225 -28.01 -9.71 -14.64
C ALA A 225 -29.19 -8.74 -14.77
N SER A 226 -29.35 -7.84 -13.80
CA SER A 226 -30.44 -6.86 -13.84
C SER A 226 -30.30 -5.89 -15.01
N ASP A 227 -31.43 -5.37 -15.49
CA ASP A 227 -31.40 -4.46 -16.64
C ASP A 227 -30.64 -3.16 -16.34
N ALA A 228 -30.63 -2.73 -15.08
CA ALA A 228 -29.81 -1.60 -14.65
C ALA A 228 -28.31 -1.85 -14.90
N ILE A 229 -27.81 -3.05 -14.62
CA ILE A 229 -26.41 -3.43 -14.88
C ILE A 229 -26.18 -3.55 -16.39
N LYS A 230 -27.07 -4.22 -17.13
CA LYS A 230 -26.98 -4.37 -18.59
C LYS A 230 -26.89 -3.01 -19.29
N ARG A 231 -27.85 -2.12 -19.02
CA ARG A 231 -27.87 -0.75 -19.56
C ARG A 231 -26.64 0.05 -19.15
N ARG A 232 -26.13 -0.12 -17.92
CA ARG A 232 -24.92 0.56 -17.48
C ARG A 232 -23.72 0.09 -18.29
N VAL A 233 -23.51 -1.23 -18.42
CA VAL A 233 -22.41 -1.79 -19.22
C VAL A 233 -22.46 -1.30 -20.66
N GLU A 234 -23.64 -1.32 -21.30
CA GLU A 234 -23.80 -0.82 -22.67
C GLU A 234 -23.37 0.64 -22.82
N ARG A 235 -23.82 1.52 -21.92
CA ARG A 235 -23.41 2.93 -21.93
C ARG A 235 -21.90 3.10 -21.78
N GLU A 236 -21.28 2.35 -20.87
CA GLU A 236 -19.83 2.46 -20.63
C GLU A 236 -19.02 1.90 -21.80
N ARG A 237 -19.48 0.82 -22.45
CA ARG A 237 -18.87 0.31 -23.70
C ARG A 237 -18.92 1.33 -24.83
N LYS A 238 -20.06 2.02 -25.00
CA LYS A 238 -20.22 3.09 -26.00
C LYS A 238 -19.27 4.25 -25.72
N LYS A 239 -19.22 4.71 -24.46
CA LYS A 239 -18.29 5.79 -24.04
C LYS A 239 -16.82 5.43 -24.24
N ALA A 240 -16.47 4.17 -23.97
CA ALA A 240 -15.11 3.66 -24.14
C ALA A 240 -14.75 3.28 -25.59
N LYS A 241 -15.67 3.48 -26.56
CA LYS A 241 -15.48 3.14 -27.97
C LYS A 241 -15.00 1.69 -28.14
N CYS A 242 -15.67 0.77 -27.45
CA CYS A 242 -15.34 -0.66 -27.50
C CYS A 242 -15.70 -1.32 -28.84
N LEU A 243 -16.47 -0.62 -29.67
CA LEU A 243 -16.92 -0.95 -31.00
C LEU A 243 -16.62 0.27 -31.88
#